data_AF-A0A945KG43-F1
#
_entry.id   AF-A0A945KG43-F1
#
_cell.length_a   1.000
_cell.length_b   1.000
_cell.length_c   1.000
_cell.angle_alpha   90.00
_cell.angle_beta   90.00
_cell.angle_gamma   90.00
#
_symmetry.space_group_name_H-M   'P 1'
#
loop_
_entity.id
_entity.type
_entity.pdbx_description
1 polymer ?
#
loop_
_entity_poly.entity_id
_entity_poly.type
_entity_poly.pdbx_seq_one_letter_code
_entity_poly.pdbx_strand_id
1 'polypeptide(L)' 'MGDLFILYVSHQPRARDFYAIALNTAPTIDTPGMTEFPLPGGGS' A
#
# COMPACT_ATOMS: atom_id res chain seq x y z
N MET A 1 1.81 13.82 -12.07
CA MET A 1 2.08 12.39 -11.86
C MET A 1 2.69 12.30 -10.47
N GLY A 2 2.07 11.55 -9.55
CA GLY A 2 2.63 11.34 -8.21
C GLY A 2 3.69 10.26 -8.24
N ASP A 3 4.63 10.30 -7.29
CA ASP A 3 5.67 9.29 -7.16
C ASP A 3 5.10 7.99 -6.61
N LEU A 4 5.51 6.87 -7.21
CA LEU A 4 5.12 5.52 -6.82
C LEU A 4 6.24 4.87 -5.99
N PHE A 5 5.93 4.48 -4.77
CA PHE A 5 6.81 3.69 -3.92
C PHE A 5 6.36 2.23 -3.92
N ILE A 6 7.12 1.36 -4.57
CA ILE A 6 6.75 -0.05 -4.80
C ILE A 6 7.55 -0.96 -3.88
N LEU A 7 6.84 -1.80 -3.12
CA LEU A 7 7.43 -2.82 -2.25
C LEU A 7 7.04 -4.22 -2.71
N TYR A 8 8.04 -5.06 -2.98
CA TYR A 8 7.83 -6.49 -3.16
C TYR A 8 7.72 -7.16 -1.79
N VAL A 9 6.67 -7.93 -1.59
CA VAL A 9 6.38 -8.60 -0.31
C VAL A 9 6.23 -10.10 -0.53
N SER A 10 6.60 -10.89 0.48
CA SER A 10 6.50 -12.35 0.42
C SER A 10 5.07 -12.87 0.59
N HIS A 11 4.19 -12.13 1.27
CA HIS A 11 2.81 -12.54 1.52
C HIS A 11 1.86 -11.34 1.50
N GLN A 12 1.29 -11.04 0.33
CA GLN A 12 0.50 -9.85 0.07
C GLN A 12 -0.67 -9.63 1.06
N PRO A 13 -1.51 -10.62 1.40
CA PRO A 13 -2.61 -10.39 2.34
C PRO A 13 -2.13 -9.92 3.72
N ARG A 14 -0.99 -10.44 4.18
CA ARG A 14 -0.41 -10.06 5.49
C ARG A 14 0.17 -8.66 5.44
N ALA A 15 0.80 -8.29 4.32
CA ALA A 15 1.30 -6.93 4.11
C ALA A 15 0.15 -5.92 4.01
N ARG A 16 -0.93 -6.26 3.29
CA ARG A 16 -2.16 -5.44 3.22
C ARG A 16 -2.71 -5.15 4.61
N ASP A 17 -2.92 -6.17 5.43
CA ASP A 17 -3.46 -6.00 6.79
C ASP A 17 -2.55 -5.10 7.64
N PHE A 18 -1.24 -5.31 7.55
CA PHE A 18 -0.25 -4.50 8.26
C PHE A 18 -0.32 -3.02 7.84
N TYR A 19 -0.29 -2.73 6.53
CA TYR A 19 -0.28 -1.35 6.04
C TYR A 19 -1.63 -0.65 6.21
N ALA A 20 -2.75 -1.37 6.16
CA ALA A 20 -4.06 -0.78 6.45
C ALA A 20 -4.12 -0.24 7.89
N ILE A 21 -3.55 -0.98 8.84
CA ILE A 21 -3.43 -0.54 10.24
C ILE A 21 -2.41 0.60 10.35
N ALA A 22 -1.22 0.43 9.78
CA ALA A 22 -0.13 1.40 9.93
C ALA A 22 -0.45 2.78 9.31
N LEU A 23 -1.15 2.80 8.18
CA LEU A 23 -1.56 4.01 7.48
C LEU A 23 -2.95 4.51 7.91
N ASN A 24 -3.63 3.76 8.78
CA ASN A 24 -5.01 4.01 9.21
C ASN A 24 -5.94 4.32 8.01
N THR A 25 -5.77 3.58 6.92
CA THR A 25 -6.41 3.84 5.63
C THR A 25 -6.65 2.52 4.91
N ALA A 26 -7.78 2.40 4.22
CA ALA A 26 -8.06 1.24 3.37
C ALA A 26 -7.30 1.33 2.03
N PRO A 27 -6.91 0.19 1.43
CA PRO A 27 -6.31 0.20 0.10
C PRO A 27 -7.31 0.68 -0.95
N THR A 28 -6.82 1.34 -2.00
CA THR A 28 -7.61 1.73 -3.17
C THR A 28 -7.70 0.59 -4.19
N ILE A 29 -6.67 -0.27 -4.23
CA ILE A 29 -6.63 -1.50 -5.03
C ILE A 29 -6.25 -2.65 -4.10
N ASP A 30 -6.97 -3.75 -4.19
CA ASP A 30 -6.62 -5.01 -3.54
C ASP A 30 -7.03 -6.19 -4.43
N THR A 31 -6.11 -6.65 -5.26
CA THR A 31 -6.30 -7.78 -6.19
C THR A 31 -5.10 -8.74 -6.10
N PRO A 32 -5.23 -10.01 -6.47
CA PRO A 32 -4.10 -10.93 -6.46
C PRO A 32 -2.91 -10.39 -7.26
N GLY A 33 -1.78 -10.14 -6.58
CA GLY A 33 -0.57 -9.59 -7.17
C GLY A 33 -0.36 -8.08 -6.94
N MET A 34 -1.38 -7.32 -6.51
CA MET A 34 -1.25 -5.88 -6.30
C MET A 34 -2.17 -5.35 -5.19
N THR A 35 -1.57 -4.59 -4.27
CA THR A 35 -2.30 -3.77 -3.30
C THR A 35 -1.74 -2.35 -3.36
N GLU A 36 -2.61 -1.36 -3.43
CA GLU A 36 -2.22 0.06 -3.49
C GLU A 36 -2.87 0.83 -2.34
N PHE A 37 -2.06 1.67 -1.69
CA PHE A 37 -2.52 2.59 -0.65
C PHE A 37 -2.22 4.03 -1.05
N PRO A 38 -3.13 4.98 -0.79
CA PRO A 38 -2.79 6.39 -0.90
C PRO A 38 -1.83 6.75 0.23
N LEU A 39 -0.66 7.30 -0.12
CA LEU A 39 0.28 7.81 0.86
C LEU A 39 0.04 9.32 1.06
N PRO A 40 -0.22 9.79 2.30
CA PRO A 40 -0.31 11.22 2.57
C PRO A 40 1.08 11.84 2.42
N GLY A 41 1.27 12.63 1.35
CA GLY A 41 2.46 13.46 1.13
C GLY A 41 3.77 12.66 1.04
N GLY A 42 4.05 12.10 -0.13
CA GLY A 42 5.39 11.58 -0.44
C GLY A 42 6.37 12.72 -0.73
N GLY A 43 7.12 13.14 0.31
CA GLY A 43 8.44 13.78 0.22
C GLY A 43 8.60 15.06 -0.63
N SER A 44 8.55 16.21 0.07
CA SER A 44 8.99 17.58 -0.33
C SER A 44 8.36 18.24 -1.55
#